data_AF-A0A1G2ZYZ3-F1
#
_entry.id   AF-A0A1G2ZYZ3-F1
#
_cell.length_a   1.000
_cell.length_b   1.000
_cell.length_c   1.000
_cell.angle_alpha   90.00
_cell.angle_beta   90.00
_cell.angle_gamma   90.00
#
_symmetry.space_group_name_H-M   'P 1'
#
loop_
_entity.id
_entity.type
_entity.pdbx_description
1 polymer ?
#
loop_
_entity_poly.entity_id
_entity_poly.type
_entity_poly.pdbx_seq_one_letter_code
_entity_poly.pdbx_strand_id
1 'polypeptide(L)'
;MACPTDWEGNRLMYLLIPLATFWMLIFIGRSELGFKGVAFWILLWLGLLVGFMMLNLPSYWFTVAQVLMDTVLIIIIFGGDIRIR
;
A
#
# COMPACT_ATOMS: atom_id res chain seq x y z
N MET A 1 38.04 -7.15 3.61
CA MET A 1 36.88 -7.88 3.05
C MET A 1 35.64 -7.06 3.31
N ALA A 2 35.19 -6.27 2.32
CA ALA A 2 33.91 -5.58 2.39
C ALA A 2 32.85 -6.52 1.79
N CYS A 3 31.94 -7.04 2.63
CA CYS A 3 30.77 -7.79 2.21
C CYS A 3 29.69 -6.77 1.80
N PRO A 4 29.01 -6.95 0.65
CA PRO A 4 28.37 -5.84 -0.06
C PRO A 4 27.20 -5.24 0.71
N THR A 5 27.02 -3.93 0.56
CA THR A 5 25.95 -3.07 1.08
C THR A 5 24.68 -3.11 0.21
N ASP A 6 24.54 -4.13 -0.64
CA ASP A 6 23.46 -4.30 -1.62
C ASP A 6 22.14 -4.79 -1.00
N TRP A 7 22.18 -5.50 0.11
CA TRP A 7 20.99 -6.02 0.80
C TRP A 7 20.21 -4.97 1.62
N GLU A 8 20.85 -3.88 2.06
CA GLU A 8 20.15 -2.78 2.74
C GLU A 8 19.37 -1.91 1.75
N GLY A 9 20.00 -1.58 0.60
CA GLY A 9 19.33 -0.84 -0.47
C GLY A 9 18.10 -1.58 -1.00
N ASN A 10 18.22 -2.90 -1.19
CA ASN A 10 17.10 -3.74 -1.59
C ASN A 10 15.96 -3.74 -0.55
N ARG A 11 16.26 -3.80 0.75
CA ARG A 11 15.24 -3.76 1.81
C ARG A 11 14.41 -2.48 1.80
N LEU A 12 15.05 -1.33 1.61
CA LEU A 12 14.34 -0.06 1.49
C LEU A 12 13.48 -0.02 0.22
N MET A 13 13.99 -0.56 -0.88
CA MET A 13 13.26 -0.64 -2.14
C MET A 13 11.98 -1.48 -2.02
N TYR A 14 12.04 -2.64 -1.33
CA TYR A 14 10.88 -3.50 -1.09
C TYR A 14 9.78 -2.84 -0.23
N LEU A 15 10.13 -1.82 0.56
CA LEU A 15 9.20 -1.10 1.43
C LEU A 15 8.66 0.16 0.72
N LEU A 16 9.50 0.82 -0.07
CA LEU A 16 9.15 2.01 -0.83
C LEU A 16 8.25 1.71 -2.02
N ILE A 17 8.42 0.57 -2.69
CA ILE A 17 7.61 0.22 -3.87
C ILE A 17 6.12 0.14 -3.50
N PRO A 18 5.67 -0.69 -2.54
CA PRO A 18 4.25 -0.75 -2.16
C PRO A 18 3.73 0.60 -1.64
N LEU A 19 4.58 1.38 -0.98
CA LEU A 19 4.21 2.73 -0.55
C LEU A 19 3.95 3.66 -1.73
N ALA A 20 4.85 3.72 -2.70
CA ALA A 20 4.68 4.53 -3.90
C ALA A 20 3.46 4.05 -4.71
N THR A 21 3.27 2.73 -4.82
CA THR A 21 2.13 2.11 -5.49
C THR A 21 0.81 2.52 -4.83
N PHE A 22 0.69 2.45 -3.50
CA PHE A 22 -0.50 2.91 -2.79
C PHE A 22 -0.88 4.35 -3.14
N TRP A 23 0.07 5.29 -3.04
CA TRP A 23 -0.19 6.70 -3.32
C TRP A 23 -0.52 6.95 -4.79
N MET A 24 0.13 6.25 -5.72
CA MET A 24 -0.24 6.30 -7.13
C MET A 24 -1.66 5.78 -7.38
N LEU A 25 -2.04 4.66 -6.77
CA LEU A 25 -3.37 4.09 -6.90
C LEU A 25 -4.46 5.01 -6.34
N ILE A 26 -4.20 5.66 -5.20
CA ILE A 26 -5.11 6.69 -4.65
C ILE A 26 -5.26 7.87 -5.61
N PHE A 27 -4.17 8.31 -6.24
CA PHE A 27 -4.22 9.43 -7.18
C PHE A 27 -5.00 9.08 -8.46
N ILE A 28 -4.73 7.91 -9.04
CA ILE A 28 -5.39 7.41 -10.26
C ILE A 28 -6.87 7.09 -9.97
N GLY A 29 -7.13 6.37 -8.89
CA GLY A 29 -8.46 5.94 -8.47
C GLY A 29 -9.32 7.02 -7.83
N ARG A 30 -8.82 8.26 -7.72
CA ARG A 30 -9.54 9.36 -7.08
C ARG A 30 -10.89 9.65 -7.74
N SER A 31 -10.99 9.51 -9.06
CA SER A 31 -12.25 9.71 -9.79
C SER A 31 -13.29 8.64 -9.45
N GLU A 32 -12.86 7.39 -9.32
CA GLU A 32 -13.73 6.23 -9.04
C GLU A 32 -14.13 6.14 -7.56
N LEU A 33 -13.17 6.37 -6.65
CA LEU A 33 -13.36 6.27 -5.20
C LEU A 33 -14.12 7.48 -4.63
N GLY A 34 -14.02 8.64 -5.29
CA GLY A 34 -14.47 9.92 -4.77
C GLY A 34 -13.70 10.35 -3.50
N PHE A 35 -14.06 11.52 -2.97
CA PHE A 35 -13.36 12.09 -1.81
C PHE A 35 -13.48 11.21 -0.54
N LYS A 36 -14.66 10.63 -0.31
CA LYS A 36 -14.92 9.78 0.86
C LYS A 36 -14.14 8.47 0.79
N GLY A 37 -14.05 7.84 -0.39
CA GLY A 37 -13.28 6.62 -0.58
C GLY A 37 -11.79 6.86 -0.37
N VAL A 38 -11.24 7.93 -0.96
CA VAL A 38 -9.83 8.31 -0.75
C VAL A 38 -9.52 8.54 0.73
N ALA A 39 -10.35 9.31 1.43
CA ALA A 39 -10.17 9.56 2.86
C ALA A 39 -10.22 8.27 3.70
N PHE A 40 -11.15 7.36 3.38
CA PHE A 40 -11.25 6.06 4.04
C PHE A 40 -9.97 5.24 3.88
N TRP A 41 -9.44 5.12 2.66
CA TRP A 41 -8.23 4.35 2.40
C TRP A 41 -6.98 4.94 3.05
N ILE A 42 -6.84 6.27 3.07
CA ILE A 42 -5.74 6.94 3.77
C ILE A 42 -5.81 6.67 5.28
N LEU A 43 -7.01 6.77 5.87
CA LEU A 43 -7.21 6.47 7.29
C LEU A 43 -6.93 5.01 7.62
N LEU A 44 -7.34 4.09 6.74
CA LEU A 44 -7.09 2.66 6.90
C LEU A 44 -5.58 2.36 6.85
N TRP A 45 -4.85 2.95 5.90
CA TRP A 45 -3.39 2.84 5.84
C TRP A 45 -2.71 3.41 7.10
N LEU A 46 -3.15 4.58 7.57
CA LEU A 46 -2.65 5.18 8.82
C LEU A 46 -2.91 4.28 10.04
N GLY A 47 -4.12 3.74 10.17
CA GLY A 47 -4.46 2.81 11.24
C GLY A 47 -3.60 1.55 11.22
N LEU A 48 -3.32 1.04 10.02
CA LEU A 48 -2.42 -0.09 9.83
C LEU A 48 -1.00 0.25 10.28
N LEU A 49 -0.45 1.38 9.83
CA LEU A 49 0.88 1.86 10.23
C LEU A 49 1.00 1.97 11.76
N VAL A 50 0.04 2.65 12.41
CA VAL A 50 0.04 2.84 13.86
C VAL A 50 -0.10 1.51 14.60
N GLY A 51 -0.99 0.62 14.14
CA GLY A 51 -1.16 -0.70 14.73
C GLY A 51 0.12 -1.53 14.69
N PHE A 52 0.81 -1.52 13.55
CA PHE A 52 2.10 -2.20 13.39
C PHE A 52 3.19 -1.62 14.30
N MET A 53 3.24 -0.29 14.47
CA MET A 53 4.17 0.37 15.41
C MET A 53 3.86 0.00 16.87
N MET A 54 2.59 0.00 17.27
CA MET A 54 2.17 -0.30 18.64
C MET A 54 2.44 -1.77 19.01
N LEU A 55 2.25 -2.69 18.07
CA LEU A 55 2.45 -4.13 18.26
C LEU A 55 3.90 -4.57 18.04
N ASN A 56 4.81 -3.65 17.65
CA ASN A 56 6.22 -3.93 17.40
C ASN A 56 6.44 -5.10 16.44
N LEU A 57 5.59 -5.20 15.41
CA LEU A 57 5.60 -6.29 14.45
C LEU A 57 6.75 -6.13 13.43
N PRO A 58 7.30 -7.24 12.91
CA PRO A 58 8.31 -7.19 11.87
C PRO A 58 7.85 -6.44 10.61
N SER A 59 8.73 -5.66 10.00
CA SER A 59 8.44 -4.85 8.81
C SER A 59 7.92 -5.65 7.62
N TYR A 60 8.30 -6.92 7.49
CA TYR A 60 7.79 -7.82 6.45
C TYR A 60 6.25 -7.95 6.48
N TRP A 61 5.65 -8.04 7.67
CA TRP A 61 4.20 -8.16 7.81
C TRP A 61 3.47 -6.88 7.40
N PHE A 62 4.09 -5.72 7.65
CA PHE A 62 3.57 -4.44 7.16
C PHE A 62 3.59 -4.40 5.63
N THR A 63 4.69 -4.83 5.00
CA THR A 63 4.80 -4.94 3.53
C THR A 63 3.73 -5.87 2.95
N VAL A 64 3.49 -7.04 3.56
CA VAL A 64 2.44 -7.97 3.11
C VAL A 64 1.05 -7.32 3.19
N ALA A 65 0.75 -6.67 4.32
CA ALA A 65 -0.52 -5.97 4.49
C ALA A 65 -0.70 -4.83 3.48
N GLN A 66 0.38 -4.12 3.16
CA GLN A 66 0.38 -3.04 2.18
C GLN A 66 0.12 -3.55 0.76
N VAL A 67 0.78 -4.63 0.34
CA VAL A 67 0.53 -5.28 -0.97
C VAL A 67 -0.90 -5.79 -1.08
N LEU A 68 -1.45 -6.37 0.00
CA LEU A 68 -2.83 -6.82 0.03
C LEU A 68 -3.80 -5.64 -0.15
N MET A 69 -3.55 -4.54 0.54
CA MET A 69 -4.34 -3.32 0.43
C MET A 69 -4.29 -2.72 -0.98
N ASP A 70 -3.10 -2.65 -1.59
CA ASP A 70 -2.91 -2.19 -2.97
C ASP A 70 -3.66 -3.08 -3.97
N THR A 71 -3.61 -4.40 -3.77
CA THR A 71 -4.35 -5.36 -4.61
C THR A 71 -5.86 -5.12 -4.53
N VAL A 72 -6.39 -4.89 -3.33
CA VAL A 72 -7.82 -4.56 -3.16
C VAL A 72 -8.16 -3.21 -3.80
N LEU A 73 -7.29 -2.20 -3.66
CA LEU A 73 -7.46 -0.90 -4.32
C LEU A 73 -7.54 -1.07 -5.85
N ILE A 74 -6.63 -1.86 -6.43
CA ILE A 74 -6.60 -2.15 -7.86
C ILE A 74 -7.91 -2.81 -8.29
N ILE A 75 -8.40 -3.81 -7.55
CA ILE A 75 -9.67 -4.48 -7.87
C ILE A 75 -10.83 -3.51 -7.78
N ILE A 76 -10.84 -2.58 -6.83
CA ILE A 76 -11.95 -1.62 -6.72
C ILE A 76 -11.89 -0.58 -7.84
N ILE A 77 -10.71 -0.05 -8.13
CA ILE A 77 -10.50 0.98 -9.16
C ILE A 77 -10.77 0.41 -10.56
N PHE A 78 -10.26 -0.78 -10.87
CA PHE A 78 -10.34 -1.38 -12.20
C PHE A 78 -11.43 -2.45 -12.35
N GLY A 79 -11.83 -3.10 -11.27
CA GLY A 79 -12.92 -4.10 -11.26
C GLY A 79 -14.31 -3.49 -11.08
N GLY A 80 -14.42 -2.23 -10.64
CA GLY A 80 -15.67 -1.46 -10.67
C GLY A 80 -16.21 -1.21 -12.09
N ASP A 81 -15.36 -1.34 -13.12
CA ASP A 81 -15.73 -1.24 -14.54
C ASP A 81 -16.38 -2.53 -15.10
N ILE A 82 -16.53 -3.59 -14.27
CA ILE A 82 -17.42 -4.73 -14.60
C ILE A 82 -18.85 -4.31 -14.27
N ARG A 83 -19.33 -3.28 -14.97
CA ARG A 83 -20.73 -2.91 -14.97
C ARG A 83 -21.45 -3.97 -15.79
N ILE A 84 -21.93 -5.03 -15.12
CA ILE A 84 -22.92 -5.95 -15.68
C ILE A 84 -24.10 -5.07 -16.12
N ARG A 85 -24.21 -4.87 -17.42
CA ARG A 85 -25.31 -4.15 -18.07
C ARG A 85 -26.37 -5.15 -18.51
#